data_AF-A0A218WQ72-F1
#
_entry.id   AF-A0A218WQ72-F1
#
_cell.length_a   1.000
_cell.length_b   1.000
_cell.length_c   1.000
_cell.angle_alpha   90.00
_cell.angle_beta   90.00
_cell.angle_gamma   90.00
#
_symmetry.space_group_name_H-M   'P 1'
#
loop_
_entity.id
_entity.type
_entity.pdbx_description
1 polymer ?
#
loop_
_entity_poly.entity_id
_entity_poly.type
_entity_poly.pdbx_seq_one_letter_code
_entity_poly.pdbx_strand_id
1 'polypeptide(L)'
;MVGIGISQMPDSKRGKEAEAEALSANGQQVDQVLAPAFKEFGLSELRTVTNGFSSELIVSESGEKAPNAVYKGKLRNNRFIAIKRFSKQSWPDPQQFVV
;
A
#
# COMPACT_ATOMS: atom_id res chain seq x y z
N MET A 1 9.78 6.54 11.44
CA MET A 1 9.23 5.20 11.13
C MET A 1 8.61 5.23 9.74
N VAL A 2 8.85 4.24 8.87
CA VAL A 2 8.14 4.14 7.57
C VAL A 2 6.99 3.14 7.74
N GLY A 3 5.78 3.64 7.98
CA GLY A 3 4.59 2.80 8.07
C GLY A 3 4.22 2.26 6.68
N ILE A 4 4.62 1.02 6.38
CA ILE A 4 4.32 0.36 5.10
C ILE A 4 2.93 -0.28 5.20
N GLY A 5 1.92 0.47 4.77
CA GLY A 5 0.59 -0.09 4.52
C GLY A 5 0.61 -0.96 3.26
N ILE A 6 0.69 -2.29 3.43
CA ILE A 6 0.63 -3.26 2.33
C ILE A 6 -0.79 -3.41 1.77
N SER A 7 -1.33 -2.35 1.16
CA SER A 7 -2.58 -2.45 0.40
C SER A 7 -2.36 -3.28 -0.86
N GLN A 8 -2.96 -4.47 -0.90
CA GLN A 8 -2.93 -5.36 -2.06
C GLN A 8 -3.87 -4.79 -3.13
N MET A 9 -3.32 -4.26 -4.22
CA MET A 9 -4.11 -3.89 -5.39
C MET A 9 -4.63 -5.18 -6.07
N PRO A 10 -5.95 -5.35 -6.23
CA PRO A 10 -6.49 -6.50 -6.97
C PRO A 10 -6.21 -6.34 -8.48
N ASP A 11 -5.96 -7.46 -9.17
CA ASP A 11 -5.71 -7.46 -10.60
C ASP A 11 -6.97 -7.04 -11.39
N SER A 12 -6.85 -5.96 -12.16
CA SER A 12 -7.96 -5.40 -12.92
C SER A 12 -8.40 -6.32 -14.06
N LYS A 13 -9.53 -7.02 -13.87
CA LYS A 13 -10.28 -7.69 -14.93
C LYS A 13 -11.28 -6.71 -15.57
N ARG A 14 -11.49 -6.87 -16.88
CA ARG A 14 -12.16 -5.91 -17.77
C ARG A 14 -13.57 -6.36 -18.14
N GLY A 15 -14.60 -5.61 -17.74
CA GLY A 15 -15.85 -5.48 -18.50
C GLY A 15 -17.19 -5.84 -17.83
N LYS A 16 -18.08 -4.84 -17.84
CA LYS A 16 -19.57 -4.84 -17.79
C LYS A 16 -20.31 -4.99 -16.46
N GLU A 17 -21.38 -4.19 -16.34
CA GLU A 17 -22.30 -4.03 -15.21
C GLU A 17 -23.53 -4.94 -15.29
N ALA A 18 -24.13 -5.25 -14.13
CA ALA A 18 -25.57 -5.44 -13.93
C ALA A 18 -25.92 -5.35 -12.42
N GLU A 19 -26.92 -4.53 -12.06
CA GLU A 19 -27.69 -4.64 -10.80
C GLU A 19 -28.68 -5.84 -10.90
N ALA A 20 -29.37 -6.37 -9.88
CA ALA A 20 -29.55 -6.05 -8.45
C ALA A 20 -29.59 -7.39 -7.64
N GLU A 21 -30.08 -7.59 -6.42
CA GLU A 21 -30.81 -6.79 -5.40
C GLU A 21 -30.56 -7.45 -4.00
N ALA A 22 -31.18 -6.98 -2.91
CA ALA A 22 -30.95 -7.44 -1.54
C ALA A 22 -31.76 -8.67 -1.09
N LEU A 23 -31.26 -9.39 -0.07
CA LEU A 23 -31.99 -9.73 1.17
C LEU A 23 -31.06 -10.33 2.24
N SER A 24 -31.47 -10.23 3.51
CA SER A 24 -30.65 -10.50 4.70
C SER A 24 -30.75 -11.95 5.22
N ALA A 25 -29.63 -12.53 5.66
CA ALA A 25 -29.59 -13.62 6.65
C ALA A 25 -28.25 -13.67 7.39
N ASN A 26 -28.28 -13.77 8.72
CA ASN A 26 -27.07 -13.96 9.54
C ASN A 26 -26.44 -15.34 9.27
N GLY A 27 -25.14 -15.37 8.95
CA GLY A 27 -24.37 -16.61 8.79
C GLY A 27 -22.88 -16.39 9.08
N GLN A 28 -22.35 -17.10 10.08
CA GLN A 28 -20.97 -16.94 10.54
C GLN A 28 -19.98 -17.64 9.58
N GLN A 29 -19.37 -16.90 8.65
CA GLN A 29 -18.02 -17.22 8.16
C GLN A 29 -17.34 -15.99 7.54
N VAL A 30 -16.91 -15.04 8.38
CA VAL A 30 -15.76 -14.21 7.99
C VAL A 30 -14.52 -15.09 8.07
N ASP A 31 -14.21 -15.74 6.95
CA ASP A 31 -12.92 -16.39 6.76
C ASP A 31 -11.84 -15.35 7.05
N GLN A 32 -11.12 -15.51 8.16
CA GLN A 32 -10.12 -14.55 8.58
C GLN A 32 -8.95 -14.68 7.61
N VAL A 33 -9.01 -13.91 6.52
CA VAL A 33 -7.87 -13.71 5.62
C VAL A 33 -6.77 -13.09 6.47
N LEU A 34 -5.90 -13.95 7.00
CA LEU A 34 -4.82 -13.58 7.89
C LEU A 34 -3.92 -12.61 7.13
N ALA A 35 -4.09 -11.32 7.40
CA ALA A 35 -3.27 -10.28 6.81
C ALA A 35 -1.80 -10.63 7.09
N PRO A 36 -0.89 -10.55 6.10
CA PRO A 36 0.50 -10.88 6.30
C PRO A 36 1.05 -10.11 7.51
N ALA A 37 1.72 -10.81 8.42
CA ALA A 37 2.33 -10.21 9.60
C ALA A 37 3.14 -8.97 9.21
N PHE A 38 3.08 -7.93 10.06
CA PHE A 38 3.83 -6.71 9.81
C PHE A 38 5.32 -7.02 9.65
N LYS A 39 5.94 -6.36 8.66
CA LYS A 39 7.35 -6.54 8.34
C LYS A 39 8.00 -5.20 8.10
N GLU A 40 9.18 -5.02 8.69
CA GLU A 40 10.08 -3.91 8.40
C GLU A 40 10.89 -4.17 7.11
N PHE A 41 11.15 -3.11 6.36
CA PHE A 41 11.92 -3.13 5.13
C PHE A 41 13.02 -2.07 5.19
N GLY A 42 14.23 -2.43 4.76
CA GLY A 42 15.35 -1.49 4.76
C GLY A 42 15.18 -0.39 3.72
N LEU A 43 15.57 0.85 4.03
CA LEU A 43 15.47 1.97 3.09
C LEU A 43 16.22 1.71 1.77
N SER A 44 17.32 0.95 1.81
CA SER A 44 18.04 0.52 0.60
C SER A 44 17.21 -0.39 -0.29
N GLU A 45 16.49 -1.36 0.29
CA GLU A 45 15.57 -2.25 -0.44
C GLU A 45 14.44 -1.44 -1.10
N LEU A 46 13.81 -0.54 -0.34
CA LEU A 46 12.76 0.34 -0.84
C LEU A 46 13.24 1.24 -1.98
N ARG A 47 14.47 1.76 -1.93
CA ARG A 47 15.11 2.51 -3.03
C ARG A 47 15.31 1.64 -4.27
N THR A 48 15.82 0.42 -4.12
CA THR A 48 16.03 -0.49 -5.27
C THR A 48 14.71 -0.80 -5.97
N VAL A 49 13.65 -1.13 -5.22
CA VAL A 49 12.36 -1.52 -5.83
C VAL A 49 11.53 -0.34 -6.37
N THR A 50 11.97 0.90 -6.16
CA THR A 50 11.35 2.14 -6.67
C THR A 50 12.26 2.94 -7.61
N ASN A 51 13.36 2.35 -8.10
CA ASN A 51 14.37 3.04 -8.91
C ASN A 51 14.80 4.40 -8.30
N GLY A 52 15.10 4.42 -6.99
CA GLY A 52 15.47 5.64 -6.28
C GLY A 52 14.30 6.58 -5.92
N PHE A 53 13.07 6.08 -5.93
CA PHE A 53 11.82 6.86 -5.87
C PHE A 53 11.56 7.69 -7.15
N SER A 54 11.73 7.08 -8.33
CA SER A 54 11.38 7.70 -9.62
C SER A 54 9.90 8.13 -9.66
N SER A 55 9.64 9.29 -10.27
CA SER A 55 8.29 9.84 -10.44
C SER A 55 7.41 8.99 -11.36
N GLU A 56 8.01 8.22 -12.28
CA GLU A 56 7.35 7.25 -13.16
C GLU A 56 6.60 6.14 -12.40
N LEU A 57 7.01 5.88 -11.14
CA LEU A 57 6.40 4.85 -10.30
C LEU A 57 5.38 5.42 -9.30
N ILE A 58 5.06 6.71 -9.38
CA ILE A 58 4.03 7.31 -8.52
C ILE A 58 2.63 6.84 -8.97
N VAL A 59 1.85 6.37 -8.01
CA VAL A 59 0.46 5.90 -8.20
C VAL A 59 -0.56 6.75 -7.41
N SER A 60 -0.11 7.80 -6.71
CA SER A 60 -1.00 8.81 -6.12
C SER A 60 -1.40 9.86 -7.14
N GLU A 61 -2.69 10.18 -7.21
CA GLU A 61 -3.30 11.11 -8.18
C GLU A 61 -2.55 12.43 -8.35
N SER A 62 -2.18 13.10 -7.25
CA SER A 62 -1.49 14.40 -7.29
C SER A 62 0.01 14.32 -7.67
N GLY A 63 0.52 13.14 -8.05
CA GLY A 63 1.90 12.95 -8.49
C GLY A 63 2.92 13.36 -7.42
N GLU A 64 4.01 13.99 -7.87
CA GLU A 64 5.07 14.56 -7.00
C GLU A 64 4.58 15.73 -6.12
N LYS A 65 3.43 16.33 -6.44
CA LYS A 65 2.84 17.44 -5.67
C LYS A 65 2.02 16.95 -4.47
N ALA A 66 1.82 15.63 -4.32
CA ALA A 66 1.15 15.06 -3.16
C ALA A 66 1.96 15.32 -1.87
N PRO A 67 1.33 15.71 -0.75
CA PRO A 67 2.04 15.90 0.52
C PRO A 67 2.69 14.60 1.04
N ASN A 68 2.16 13.44 0.62
CA ASN A 68 2.72 12.11 0.85
C ASN A 68 2.55 11.26 -0.41
N ALA A 69 3.54 11.26 -1.31
CA ALA A 69 3.49 10.49 -2.56
C ALA A 69 3.47 8.97 -2.29
N VAL A 70 2.73 8.22 -3.12
CA VAL A 70 2.68 6.76 -3.05
C VAL A 70 3.36 6.18 -4.29
N TYR A 71 4.36 5.33 -4.08
CA TYR A 71 5.13 4.68 -5.16
C TYR A 71 4.75 3.20 -5.29
N LYS A 72 4.68 2.71 -6.51
CA LYS A 72 4.64 1.27 -6.82
C LYS A 72 6.05 0.68 -6.74
N GLY A 73 6.20 -0.44 -6.06
CA GLY A 73 7.43 -1.22 -6.04
C GLY A 73 7.17 -2.70 -6.33
N LYS A 74 8.22 -3.42 -6.74
CA LYS A 74 8.19 -4.88 -6.93
C LYS A 74 9.34 -5.54 -6.16
N LEU A 75 9.00 -6.36 -5.17
CA LEU A 75 9.95 -7.12 -4.35
C LEU A 75 10.56 -8.29 -5.15
N ARG A 76 11.71 -8.81 -4.67
CA ARG A 76 12.42 -9.94 -5.29
C ARG A 76 11.59 -11.23 -5.41
N ASN A 77 10.62 -11.42 -4.51
CA ASN A 77 9.66 -12.54 -4.55
C ASN A 77 8.46 -12.28 -5.48
N ASN A 78 8.65 -11.45 -6.51
CA ASN A 78 7.64 -10.98 -7.46
C ASN A 78 6.41 -10.24 -6.87
N ARG A 79 6.31 -10.03 -5.55
CA ARG A 79 5.18 -9.31 -4.94
C ARG A 79 5.25 -7.81 -5.24
N PHE A 80 4.13 -7.25 -5.70
CA PHE A 80 3.96 -5.80 -5.75
C PHE A 80 3.67 -5.23 -4.36
N ILE A 81 4.13 -4.00 -4.13
CA ILE A 81 3.88 -3.22 -2.91
C ILE A 81 3.58 -1.76 -3.26
N ALA A 82 2.79 -1.10 -2.41
CA ALA A 82 2.62 0.34 -2.40
C ALA A 82 3.48 0.94 -1.25
N ILE A 83 4.25 1.98 -1.55
CA ILE A 83 5.17 2.62 -0.61
C ILE A 83 4.74 4.07 -0.44
N LYS A 84 4.02 4.36 0.64
CA LYS A 84 3.62 5.72 1.01
C LYS A 84 4.81 6.44 1.67
N ARG A 85 5.41 7.39 0.96
CA ARG A 85 6.55 8.16 1.45
C ARG A 85 6.03 9.42 2.15
N PHE A 86 6.27 9.50 3.45
CA PHE A 86 5.91 10.66 4.25
C PHE A 86 6.97 11.75 4.19
N SER A 87 6.55 13.02 4.33
CA SER A 87 7.48 14.14 4.51
C SER A 87 8.12 14.09 5.91
N LYS A 88 9.25 14.79 6.11
CA LYS A 88 9.84 14.93 7.46
C LYS A 88 8.91 15.62 8.46
N GLN A 89 8.00 16.47 7.97
CA GLN A 89 7.06 17.24 8.78
C GLN A 89 5.83 16.41 9.18
N SER A 90 5.56 15.31 8.48
CA SER A 90 4.41 14.44 8.78
C SER A 90 4.57 13.63 10.08
N TRP A 91 5.80 13.48 10.57
CA TRP A 91 6.13 12.72 11.79
C TRP A 91 7.24 13.45 12.56
N PRO A 92 6.94 14.58 13.22
CA PRO A 92 7.94 15.44 13.87
C PRO A 92 8.64 14.74 15.05
N ASP A 93 7.91 13.90 15.79
CA ASP A 93 8.47 12.95 16.75
C ASP A 93 8.17 11.52 16.29
N PRO A 94 9.12 10.82 15.66
CA PRO A 94 8.96 9.43 15.25
C PRO A 94 9.24 8.42 16.38
N GLN A 95 9.71 8.84 17.57
CA GLN A 95 10.05 7.94 18.66
C GLN A 95 8.82 7.46 19.44
N GLN A 96 7.74 8.25 19.49
CA GLN A 96 6.47 7.87 20.12
C GLN A 96 5.82 6.57 19.56
N PHE A 97 6.30 6.07 18.41
CA PHE A 97 5.81 4.86 17.75
C PHE A 97 6.77 3.66 17.86
N VAL A 98 7.88 3.81 18.57
CA VAL A 98 8.80 2.71 18.90
C VAL A 98 8.32 2.12 20.23
N VAL A 99 7.86 0.87 20.18
CA VAL A 99 7.38 0.08 21.33
C VAL A 99 8.48 -0.87 21.80
#